data_AF-A0A7C4RE15-F1
#
_entry.id   AF-A0A7C4RE15-F1
#
_cell.length_a   1.000
_cell.length_b   1.000
_cell.length_c   1.000
_cell.angle_alpha   90.00
_cell.angle_beta   90.00
_cell.angle_gamma   90.00
#
_symmetry.space_group_name_H-M   'P 1'
#
loop_
_entity.id
_entity.type
_entity.pdbx_description
1 polymer ?
#
loop_
_entity_poly.entity_id
_entity_poly.type
_entity_poly.pdbx_seq_one_letter_code
_entity_poly.pdbx_strand_id
1 'polypeptide(L)'
;MGCYCTSSSYNFNALINNFCEVDSLMEKSLPTIIIFAGILLCLIGFMIIFLASLNMVPGTGGNISTGGVIFIGPFPIVFGTGEYGTHLIWFSIIIAIIMIILSYIFIKNVKRVSE
;
A
#
# COMPACT_ATOMS: atom_id res chain seq x y z
N MET A 1 4.28 -27.82 -18.78
CA MET A 1 5.29 -28.26 -17.80
C MET A 1 4.56 -28.71 -16.56
N GLY A 2 4.42 -30.02 -16.37
CA GLY A 2 3.53 -30.63 -15.37
C GLY A 2 4.25 -31.05 -14.09
N CYS A 3 3.46 -31.18 -13.03
CA CYS A 3 3.83 -31.53 -11.66
C CYS A 3 4.73 -32.78 -11.56
N TYR A 4 5.77 -32.67 -10.74
CA TYR A 4 6.65 -33.78 -10.38
C TYR A 4 6.13 -34.42 -9.09
N CYS A 5 5.59 -35.64 -9.17
CA CYS A 5 5.27 -36.45 -8.00
C CYS A 5 6.07 -37.75 -8.07
N THR A 6 7.16 -37.85 -7.31
CA THR A 6 7.90 -39.10 -7.11
C THR A 6 7.16 -39.97 -6.10
N SER A 7 7.01 -41.24 -6.46
CA SER A 7 6.27 -42.30 -5.78
C SER A 7 6.70 -42.63 -4.35
N SER A 8 5.74 -42.82 -3.43
CA SER A 8 5.85 -43.80 -2.34
C SER A 8 4.47 -44.26 -1.85
N SER A 9 4.31 -45.58 -1.71
CA SER A 9 3.05 -46.31 -1.68
C SER A 9 2.44 -46.49 -0.27
N TYR A 10 1.31 -45.81 0.01
CA TYR A 10 0.30 -46.28 0.98
C TYR A 10 -1.08 -45.66 0.67
N ASN A 11 -1.97 -46.36 -0.06
CA ASN A 11 -3.39 -45.99 -0.29
C ASN A 11 -3.70 -44.48 -0.48
N PHE A 12 -2.76 -43.76 -1.10
CA PHE A 12 -2.65 -42.29 -1.17
C PHE A 12 -3.16 -41.75 -2.52
N ASN A 13 -3.45 -42.65 -3.47
CA ASN A 13 -3.85 -42.32 -4.83
C ASN A 13 -5.21 -41.57 -4.89
N ALA A 14 -6.14 -41.87 -3.99
CA ALA A 14 -7.41 -41.14 -3.91
C ALA A 14 -7.23 -39.72 -3.36
N LEU A 15 -6.31 -39.53 -2.39
CA LEU A 15 -6.06 -38.22 -1.78
C LEU A 15 -5.26 -37.30 -2.72
N ILE A 16 -4.27 -37.85 -3.44
CA ILE A 16 -3.46 -37.10 -4.41
C ILE A 16 -4.30 -36.60 -5.60
N ASN A 17 -5.19 -37.46 -6.14
CA ASN A 17 -6.05 -37.05 -7.26
C ASN A 17 -6.94 -35.85 -6.90
N ASN A 18 -7.46 -35.81 -5.67
CA ASN A 18 -8.23 -34.67 -5.18
C ASN A 18 -7.36 -33.42 -4.94
N PHE A 19 -6.13 -33.58 -4.45
CA PHE A 19 -5.23 -32.45 -4.17
C PHE A 19 -4.70 -31.78 -5.45
N CYS A 20 -4.38 -32.56 -6.48
CA CYS A 20 -3.97 -32.03 -7.79
C CYS A 20 -5.13 -31.32 -8.51
N GLU A 21 -6.37 -31.79 -8.33
CA GLU A 21 -7.56 -31.15 -8.88
C GLU A 21 -7.81 -29.77 -8.23
N VAL A 22 -7.70 -29.65 -6.91
CA VAL A 22 -7.87 -28.35 -6.22
C VAL A 22 -6.77 -27.33 -6.54
N ASP A 23 -5.51 -27.74 -6.73
CA ASP A 23 -4.44 -26.82 -7.14
C ASP A 23 -4.67 -26.28 -8.57
N SER A 24 -5.13 -27.12 -9.50
CA SER A 24 -5.43 -26.71 -10.87
C SER A 24 -6.64 -25.78 -11.00
N LEU A 25 -7.60 -25.88 -10.07
CA LEU A 25 -8.79 -25.02 -10.00
C LEU A 25 -8.53 -23.71 -9.26
N MET A 26 -7.63 -23.70 -8.27
CA MET A 26 -7.21 -22.48 -7.57
C MET A 26 -6.30 -21.60 -8.44
N GLU A 27 -5.40 -22.18 -9.25
CA GLU A 27 -4.54 -21.42 -10.17
C GLU A 27 -5.34 -20.51 -11.13
N LYS A 28 -6.53 -20.96 -11.55
CA LYS A 28 -7.33 -20.26 -12.59
C LYS A 28 -8.18 -19.09 -12.07
N SER A 29 -8.48 -19.05 -10.77
CA SER A 29 -9.43 -18.07 -10.19
C SER A 29 -8.82 -17.18 -9.10
N LEU A 30 -7.70 -17.60 -8.51
CA LEU A 30 -7.03 -16.86 -7.45
C LEU A 30 -6.51 -15.47 -7.87
N PRO A 31 -5.82 -15.27 -9.01
CA PRO A 31 -5.32 -13.93 -9.34
C PRO A 31 -6.46 -12.93 -9.59
N THR A 32 -7.56 -13.38 -10.19
CA THR A 32 -8.72 -12.53 -10.49
C THR A 32 -9.44 -12.08 -9.21
N ILE A 33 -9.58 -12.95 -8.21
CA ILE A 33 -10.27 -12.60 -6.95
C ILE A 33 -9.49 -11.54 -6.16
N ILE A 34 -8.15 -11.65 -6.12
CA ILE A 34 -7.28 -10.70 -5.41
C ILE A 34 -7.26 -9.33 -6.11
N ILE A 35 -7.19 -9.31 -7.45
CA ILE A 35 -7.22 -8.06 -8.21
C ILE A 35 -8.58 -7.37 -8.03
N PHE A 36 -9.68 -8.11 -8.14
CA PHE A 36 -11.02 -7.56 -7.97
C PHE A 36 -11.26 -7.03 -6.54
N ALA A 37 -10.83 -7.78 -5.53
CA ALA A 37 -10.89 -7.35 -4.14
C ALA A 37 -10.06 -6.08 -3.88
N GLY A 38 -8.86 -6.00 -4.47
CA GLY A 38 -8.01 -4.80 -4.37
C GLY A 38 -8.65 -3.57 -4.99
N ILE A 39 -9.24 -3.70 -6.18
CA ILE A 39 -9.95 -2.59 -6.85
C ILE A 39 -11.14 -2.12 -6.03
N LEU A 40 -11.95 -3.06 -5.49
CA LEU A 40 -13.09 -2.71 -4.65
C LEU A 40 -12.66 -1.96 -3.39
N LEU A 41 -11.58 -2.40 -2.74
CA LEU A 41 -11.05 -1.77 -1.53
C LEU A 41 -10.54 -0.35 -1.80
N CYS A 42 -9.83 -0.14 -2.92
CA CYS A 42 -9.41 1.19 -3.35
C CYS A 42 -10.62 2.11 -3.61
N LEU A 43 -11.67 1.60 -4.25
CA LEU A 43 -12.87 2.36 -4.58
C LEU A 43 -13.64 2.77 -3.30
N ILE A 44 -13.76 1.86 -2.34
CA ILE A 44 -14.37 2.15 -1.02
C ILE A 44 -13.55 3.22 -0.29
N GLY A 45 -12.22 3.09 -0.25
CA GLY A 45 -11.34 4.09 0.36
C GLY A 45 -11.48 5.46 -0.28
N PHE A 46 -11.52 5.52 -1.61
CA PHE A 46 -11.73 6.76 -2.35
C PHE A 46 -13.08 7.40 -2.02
N MET A 47 -14.17 6.62 -1.97
CA MET A 47 -15.50 7.12 -1.63
C MET A 47 -15.54 7.72 -0.22
N ILE A 48 -14.89 7.09 0.76
CA ILE A 48 -14.83 7.61 2.14
C ILE A 48 -14.14 8.97 2.19
N ILE A 49 -12.98 9.10 1.54
CA ILE A 49 -12.22 10.36 1.50
C ILE A 49 -13.00 11.44 0.75
N PHE A 50 -13.64 11.07 -0.36
CA PHE A 50 -14.44 11.98 -1.16
C PHE A 50 -15.65 12.52 -0.39
N LEU A 51 -16.40 11.65 0.28
CA LEU A 51 -17.51 12.06 1.14
C LEU A 51 -17.03 12.90 2.32
N ALA A 52 -15.91 12.55 2.96
CA ALA A 52 -15.34 13.34 4.04
C ALA A 52 -14.98 14.76 3.57
N SER A 53 -14.40 14.88 2.37
CA SER A 53 -14.06 16.18 1.76
C SER A 53 -15.30 17.01 1.40
N LEU A 54 -16.38 16.37 0.95
CA LEU A 54 -17.63 17.06 0.60
C LEU A 54 -18.45 17.50 1.83
N ASN A 55 -18.38 16.73 2.93
CA ASN A 55 -19.03 17.07 4.20
C ASN A 55 -18.26 18.15 4.99
N MET A 56 -17.16 18.68 4.46
CA MET A 56 -16.47 19.83 5.03
C MET A 56 -17.31 21.10 4.76
N VAL A 57 -18.26 21.33 5.68
CA VAL A 57 -19.33 22.34 5.68
C VAL A 57 -18.86 23.74 5.20
N PRO A 58 -19.45 24.31 4.14
CA PRO A 58 -19.15 25.67 3.65
C PRO A 58 -19.91 26.79 4.39
N GLY A 59 -20.33 26.57 5.65
CA GLY A 59 -21.34 27.39 6.32
C GLY A 59 -20.99 27.96 7.69
N THR A 60 -19.88 27.56 8.29
CA THR A 60 -19.36 28.16 9.52
C THR A 60 -17.97 28.65 9.21
N GLY A 61 -17.65 29.91 9.54
CA GLY A 61 -16.34 30.55 9.31
C GLY A 61 -15.20 29.94 10.14
N GLY A 62 -15.16 28.61 10.23
CA GLY A 62 -14.07 27.86 10.80
C GLY A 62 -12.84 28.04 9.95
N ASN A 63 -11.76 28.44 10.59
CA ASN A 63 -10.46 28.65 9.99
C ASN A 63 -10.03 27.37 9.26
N ILE A 64 -10.19 27.34 7.93
CA ILE A 64 -9.79 26.19 7.13
C ILE A 64 -8.30 25.95 7.36
N SER A 65 -7.97 24.79 7.91
CA SER A 65 -6.58 24.40 8.12
C SER A 65 -6.13 23.56 6.94
N THR A 66 -5.36 24.15 6.04
CA THR A 66 -4.78 23.48 4.87
C THR A 66 -3.28 23.31 5.07
N GLY A 67 -2.79 22.09 4.94
CA GLY A 67 -1.36 21.81 4.95
C GLY A 67 -0.97 20.75 3.92
N GLY A 68 0.27 20.79 3.46
CA GLY A 68 0.81 19.91 2.44
C GLY A 68 2.34 19.87 2.45
N VAL A 69 2.90 18.86 1.80
CA VAL A 69 4.35 18.63 1.71
C VAL A 69 4.73 18.55 0.24
N ILE A 70 5.67 19.39 -0.18
CA ILE A 70 6.21 19.38 -1.54
C ILE A 70 7.63 18.83 -1.47
N PHE A 71 7.89 17.73 -2.18
CA PHE A 71 9.23 17.14 -2.27
C PHE A 71 9.94 17.67 -3.52
N ILE A 72 10.98 18.49 -3.34
CA ILE A 72 11.87 18.95 -4.42
C ILE A 72 13.19 18.21 -4.28
N GLY A 73 13.31 17.07 -4.96
CA GLY A 73 14.39 16.12 -4.68
C GLY A 73 14.28 15.56 -3.24
N PRO A 74 15.38 15.16 -2.59
CA PRO A 74 15.35 14.66 -1.21
C PRO A 74 15.07 15.75 -0.16
N PHE A 75 14.76 16.99 -0.58
CA PHE A 75 14.43 18.11 0.30
C PHE A 75 12.90 18.29 0.38
N PRO A 76 12.28 17.94 1.53
CA PRO A 76 10.87 18.17 1.78
C PRO A 76 10.61 19.61 2.23
N ILE A 77 9.62 20.27 1.61
CA ILE A 77 9.14 21.59 2.00
C ILE A 77 7.73 21.44 2.56
N VAL A 78 7.58 21.81 3.83
CA VAL A 78 6.34 21.64 4.61
C VAL A 78 5.61 22.97 4.71
N PHE A 79 4.33 22.98 4.33
CA PHE A 79 3.47 24.14 4.51
C PHE A 79 2.22 23.74 5.27
N GLY A 80 1.83 24.55 6.26
CA GLY A 80 0.62 24.34 7.05
C GLY A 80 0.03 25.69 7.42
N THR A 81 -1.22 25.90 7.05
CA THR A 81 -2.01 27.10 7.34
C THR A 81 -3.22 26.70 8.18
N GLY A 82 -3.65 27.57 9.09
CA GLY A 82 -4.79 27.35 9.98
C GLY A 82 -4.46 26.79 11.37
N GLU A 83 -5.49 26.69 12.21
CA GLU A 83 -5.43 26.38 13.65
C GLU A 83 -4.79 25.01 13.96
N TYR A 84 -5.01 24.02 13.09
CA TYR A 84 -4.38 22.70 13.19
C TYR A 84 -3.11 22.57 12.34
N GLY A 85 -2.72 23.64 11.63
CA GLY A 85 -1.55 23.68 10.77
C GLY A 85 -0.27 23.32 11.52
N THR A 86 -0.13 23.77 12.78
CA THR A 86 1.04 23.46 13.62
C THR A 86 1.20 21.96 13.85
N HIS A 87 0.11 21.23 14.10
CA HIS A 87 0.16 19.77 14.28
C HIS A 87 0.52 19.06 12.98
N LEU A 88 -0.06 19.49 11.85
CA LEU A 88 0.23 18.95 10.52
C LEU A 88 1.71 19.15 10.14
N ILE A 89 2.29 20.30 10.50
CA ILE A 89 3.71 20.60 10.28
C ILE A 89 4.60 19.65 11.08
N TRP A 90 4.28 19.40 12.35
CA TRP A 90 5.03 18.43 13.17
C TRP A 90 5.01 17.02 12.59
N PHE A 91 3.84 16.53 12.18
CA PHE A 91 3.73 15.22 11.53
C PHE A 91 4.53 15.15 10.24
N SER A 92 4.46 16.20 9.42
CA SER A 92 5.20 16.25 8.17
C SER A 92 6.71 16.30 8.38
N ILE A 93 7.21 16.98 9.41
CA ILE A 93 8.64 17.00 9.74
C ILE A 93 9.12 15.61 10.13
N ILE A 94 8.35 14.88 10.94
CA ILE A 94 8.68 13.50 11.33
C ILE A 94 8.78 12.60 10.09
N ILE A 95 7.78 12.68 9.20
CA ILE A 95 7.75 11.91 7.94
C ILE A 95 8.91 12.30 7.02
N ALA A 96 9.24 13.59 6.93
CA ALA A 96 10.38 14.11 6.17
C ALA A 96 11.71 13.52 6.65
N ILE A 97 11.95 13.51 7.96
CA ILE A 97 13.17 12.95 8.55
C ILE A 97 13.28 11.46 8.25
N ILE A 98 12.18 10.71 8.41
CA ILE A 98 12.13 9.28 8.09
C ILE A 98 12.49 9.06 6.61
N MET A 99 11.91 9.83 5.69
CA MET A 99 12.19 9.72 4.26
C MET A 99 13.66 10.02 3.91
N ILE A 100 14.28 11.02 4.55
CA ILE A 100 15.70 11.34 4.35
C ILE A 100 16.57 10.16 4.81
N ILE A 101 16.26 9.55 5.96
CA ILE A 101 16.99 8.39 6.48
C ILE A 101 16.85 7.20 5.53
N LEU A 102 15.63 6.89 5.06
CA LEU A 102 15.39 5.82 4.11
C LEU A 102 16.13 6.06 2.78
N SER A 103 16.07 7.29 2.25
CA SER A 103 16.76 7.66 1.03
C SER A 103 18.28 7.49 1.16
N TYR A 104 18.85 7.94 2.28
CA TYR A 104 20.27 7.78 2.56
C TYR A 104 20.70 6.31 2.65
N ILE A 105 19.92 5.48 3.35
CA ILE A 105 20.15 4.03 3.45
C ILE A 105 20.04 3.38 2.07
N PHE A 106 19.01 3.73 1.29
CA PHE A 106 18.79 3.18 -0.04
C PHE A 106 19.96 3.50 -0.99
N ILE A 107 20.42 4.76 -1.02
CA ILE A 107 21.58 5.17 -1.81
C ILE A 107 22.84 4.41 -1.37
N LYS A 108 23.05 4.23 -0.06
CA LYS A 108 24.18 3.45 0.47
C LYS A 108 24.09 1.97 0.06
N ASN A 109 22.90 1.39 0.06
CA ASN A 109 22.70 -0.02 -0.29
C ASN A 109 22.86 -0.26 -1.79
N VAL A 110 22.39 0.65 -2.64
CA VAL A 110 22.59 0.57 -4.10
C VAL A 110 24.08 0.58 -4.46
N LYS A 111 24.89 1.43 -3.81
CA LYS A 111 26.35 1.44 -4.05
C LYS A 111 27.05 0.14 -3.63
N ARG A 112 26.48 -0.63 -2.71
CA ARG A 112 27.05 -1.91 -2.24
C ARG A 112 26.69 -3.12 -3.12
N VAL A 113 25.87 -2.93 -4.14
CA VAL A 113 25.52 -3.99 -5.11
C VAL A 113 26.38 -3.88 -6.39
N SER A 114 27.09 -2.77 -6.58
CA SER A 114 27.95 -2.50 -7.75
C SER A 114 29.46 -2.72 -7.49
N GLU A 115 29.83 -3.24 -6.31
CA GLU A 115 31.18 -3.73 -5.97
C GLU A 115 31.13 -5.25 -5.78
#